data_AF-A0AAD4LLA9-F1
#
_entry.id   AF-A0AAD4LLA9-F1
#
_cell.length_a   1.000
_cell.length_b   1.000
_cell.length_c   1.000
_cell.angle_alpha   90.00
_cell.angle_beta   90.00
_cell.angle_gamma   90.00
#
_symmetry.space_group_name_H-M   'P 1'
#
loop_
_entity.id
_entity.type
_entity.pdbx_description
1 polymer ?
#
loop_
_entity_poly.entity_id
_entity_poly.type
_entity_poly.pdbx_seq_one_letter_code
_entity_poly.pdbx_strand_id
1 'polypeptide(L)'
;MKPLLLFSRSSTSSLANPSLTELCQLQVPEQSRIWWCPTSVFCSLPLHAMGQIPSDDGKKHYFLDLYVCSYTPTLSALIQSRNRNSASRSLDRPSILLVAQPDPSLPTVGGEIQVVQALESATPAAVVDGFLRHRFVHFARHGTLEAGKPFDAGFELYAVSA
;
A
#
# COMPACT_ATOMS: atom_id res chain seq x y z
N MET A 1 -6.21 -19.58 -14.12
CA MET A 1 -5.93 -18.26 -14.75
C MET A 1 -7.22 -17.64 -15.28
N LYS A 2 -7.77 -16.69 -14.51
CA LYS A 2 -8.89 -15.75 -14.78
C LYS A 2 -9.25 -15.10 -13.43
N PRO A 3 -9.58 -13.81 -13.39
CA PRO A 3 -8.78 -12.66 -13.81
C PRO A 3 -8.32 -11.87 -12.56
N LEU A 4 -7.21 -11.11 -12.66
CA LEU A 4 -7.08 -9.90 -11.85
C LEU A 4 -8.37 -9.12 -12.04
N LEU A 5 -9.08 -8.79 -10.96
CA LEU A 5 -10.28 -7.97 -10.98
C LEU A 5 -9.94 -6.65 -11.68
N LEU A 6 -10.23 -6.59 -12.98
CA LEU A 6 -10.14 -5.39 -13.79
C LEU A 6 -11.34 -4.55 -13.36
N PHE A 7 -11.21 -3.84 -12.24
CA PHE A 7 -12.20 -2.87 -11.82
C PHE A 7 -12.28 -1.82 -12.92
N SER A 8 -13.37 -1.87 -13.70
CA SER A 8 -13.66 -0.82 -14.67
C SER A 8 -13.68 0.51 -13.92
N ARG A 9 -13.00 1.53 -14.48
CA ARG A 9 -13.00 2.91 -13.99
C ARG A 9 -14.42 3.50 -13.86
N SER A 10 -15.44 2.86 -14.45
CA SER A 10 -16.86 3.22 -14.32
C SER A 10 -17.52 2.75 -13.03
N SER A 11 -16.98 1.75 -12.33
CA SER A 11 -17.63 1.16 -11.15
C SER A 11 -17.35 1.91 -9.85
N THR A 12 -16.31 2.75 -9.81
CA THR A 12 -15.95 3.52 -8.60
C THR A 12 -16.42 4.97 -8.64
N SER A 13 -16.87 5.48 -9.79
CA SER A 13 -17.39 6.85 -9.90
C SER A 13 -18.68 7.07 -9.11
N SER A 14 -19.53 6.05 -9.00
CA SER A 14 -20.75 6.09 -8.18
C SER A 14 -20.47 6.21 -6.68
N LEU A 15 -19.29 5.82 -6.21
CA LEU A 15 -18.86 5.94 -4.81
C LEU A 15 -18.16 7.28 -4.53
N ALA A 16 -17.58 7.91 -5.55
CA ALA A 16 -16.80 9.13 -5.40
C ALA A 16 -17.67 10.31 -4.95
N ASN A 17 -18.79 10.57 -5.65
CA ASN A 17 -19.68 11.69 -5.37
C ASN A 17 -20.31 11.69 -3.97
N PRO A 18 -20.89 10.57 -3.46
CA PRO A 18 -21.43 10.56 -2.11
C PRO A 18 -20.35 10.79 -1.06
N SER A 19 -19.15 10.20 -1.26
CA SER A 19 -18.04 10.39 -0.34
C SER A 19 -17.54 11.84 -0.30
N LEU A 20 -17.45 12.51 -1.45
CA LEU A 20 -17.09 13.94 -1.50
C LEU A 20 -18.15 14.82 -0.87
N THR A 21 -19.42 14.56 -1.15
CA THR A 21 -20.54 15.30 -0.56
C THR A 21 -20.45 15.27 0.97
N GLU A 22 -20.22 14.09 1.55
CA GLU A 22 -20.09 13.92 2.99
C GLU A 22 -18.86 14.68 3.55
N LEU A 23 -17.70 14.59 2.89
CA LEU A 23 -16.49 15.32 3.31
C LEU A 23 -16.69 16.84 3.26
N CYS A 24 -17.38 17.35 2.25
CA CYS A 24 -17.75 18.76 2.15
C CYS A 24 -18.71 19.19 3.26
N GLN A 25 -19.72 18.36 3.58
CA GLN A 25 -20.66 18.62 4.67
C GLN A 25 -19.96 18.63 6.04
N LEU A 26 -19.00 17.74 6.24
CA LEU A 26 -18.15 17.68 7.42
C LEU A 26 -17.04 18.75 7.41
N GLN A 27 -16.98 19.58 6.37
CA GLN A 27 -15.98 20.65 6.20
C GLN A 27 -14.54 20.14 6.31
N VAL A 28 -14.28 18.92 5.83
CA VAL A 28 -12.93 18.35 5.79
C VAL A 28 -12.13 19.07 4.71
N PRO A 29 -11.02 19.77 5.03
CA PRO A 29 -10.23 20.46 4.03
C PRO A 29 -9.59 19.50 3.04
N GLU A 30 -9.44 19.91 1.78
CA GLU A 30 -8.55 19.21 0.84
C GLU A 30 -7.13 19.06 1.41
N GLN A 31 -6.41 18.07 0.92
CA GLN A 31 -5.11 17.61 1.42
C GLN A 31 -5.14 16.98 2.83
N SER A 32 -6.32 16.92 3.48
CA SER A 32 -6.49 16.16 4.72
C SER A 32 -6.24 14.67 4.50
N ARG A 33 -5.81 13.99 5.57
CA ARG A 33 -5.64 12.53 5.56
C ARG A 33 -6.96 11.82 5.79
N ILE A 34 -7.33 10.95 4.85
CA ILE A 34 -8.52 10.09 4.93
C ILE A 34 -8.08 8.64 5.19
N TRP A 35 -8.68 8.00 6.21
CA TRP A 35 -8.47 6.58 6.51
C TRP A 35 -9.69 5.77 6.10
N TRP A 36 -9.56 5.01 5.02
CA TRP A 36 -10.56 4.04 4.58
C TRP A 36 -10.49 2.79 5.45
N CYS A 37 -11.62 2.40 6.05
CA CYS A 37 -11.78 1.12 6.74
C CYS A 37 -12.76 0.23 5.94
N PRO A 38 -12.39 -0.24 4.74
CA PRO A 38 -13.31 -0.96 3.87
C PRO A 38 -13.68 -2.33 4.44
N THR A 39 -14.83 -2.85 4.03
CA THR A 39 -15.30 -4.19 4.38
C THR A 39 -15.67 -4.96 3.12
N SER A 40 -15.53 -6.30 3.16
CA SER A 40 -15.95 -7.18 2.06
C SER A 40 -15.31 -6.78 0.71
N VAL A 41 -16.11 -6.77 -0.37
CA VAL A 41 -15.69 -6.44 -1.74
C VAL A 41 -14.99 -5.09 -1.86
N PHE A 42 -15.27 -4.13 -0.98
CA PHE A 42 -14.60 -2.82 -0.99
C PHE A 42 -13.11 -2.91 -0.69
N CYS A 43 -12.64 -3.98 -0.02
CA CYS A 43 -11.21 -4.21 0.23
C CYS A 43 -10.40 -4.42 -1.06
N SER A 44 -11.06 -4.79 -2.16
CA SER A 44 -10.42 -4.98 -3.46
C SER A 44 -10.49 -3.74 -4.37
N LEU A 45 -11.24 -2.71 -3.97
CA LEU A 45 -11.42 -1.50 -4.76
C LEU A 45 -10.29 -0.49 -4.49
N PRO A 46 -9.75 0.16 -5.54
CA PRO A 46 -8.80 1.26 -5.38
C PRO A 46 -9.55 2.54 -4.97
N LEU A 47 -10.13 2.59 -3.77
CA LEU A 47 -10.87 3.75 -3.26
C LEU A 47 -10.09 5.07 -3.34
N HIS A 48 -8.76 5.05 -3.17
CA HIS A 48 -7.91 6.22 -3.38
C HIS A 48 -7.95 6.74 -4.84
N ALA A 49 -8.16 5.86 -5.81
CA ALA A 49 -8.27 6.19 -7.22
C ALA A 49 -9.74 6.26 -7.70
N MET A 50 -10.72 6.34 -6.80
CA MET A 50 -12.11 6.58 -7.19
C MET A 50 -12.26 8.03 -7.67
N GLY A 51 -13.13 8.25 -8.66
CA GLY A 51 -13.29 9.60 -9.21
C GLY A 51 -13.86 9.65 -10.63
N GLN A 52 -13.21 10.47 -11.47
CA GLN A 52 -13.82 11.30 -12.53
C GLN A 52 -14.63 12.47 -11.96
N ILE A 53 -14.06 13.10 -10.93
CA ILE A 53 -14.65 14.27 -10.28
C ILE A 53 -14.51 15.45 -11.27
N PRO A 54 -15.61 16.09 -11.68
CA PRO A 54 -15.56 17.27 -12.52
C PRO A 54 -14.80 18.38 -11.82
N SER A 55 -13.95 19.08 -12.57
CA SER A 55 -13.22 20.26 -12.13
C SER A 55 -13.34 21.35 -13.18
N ASP A 56 -13.31 22.60 -12.73
CA ASP A 56 -13.44 23.80 -13.57
C ASP A 56 -12.33 23.93 -14.61
N ASP A 57 -11.17 23.30 -14.36
CA ASP A 57 -10.04 23.25 -15.30
C ASP A 57 -10.19 22.20 -16.42
N GLY A 58 -11.35 21.51 -16.48
CA GLY A 58 -11.64 20.47 -17.47
C GLY A 58 -10.86 19.17 -17.28
N LYS A 59 -10.04 19.06 -16.21
CA LYS A 59 -9.32 17.83 -15.88
C LYS A 59 -10.19 16.91 -15.04
N LYS A 60 -9.91 15.61 -15.15
CA LYS A 60 -10.53 14.59 -14.29
C LYS A 60 -9.68 14.44 -13.04
N HIS A 61 -10.27 14.73 -11.88
CA HIS A 61 -9.64 14.49 -10.59
C HIS A 61 -10.12 13.17 -9.99
N TYR A 62 -9.27 12.59 -9.17
CA TYR A 62 -9.51 11.40 -8.36
C TYR A 62 -9.27 11.74 -6.89
N PHE A 63 -9.73 10.87 -5.99
CA PHE A 63 -9.60 11.09 -4.54
C PHE A 63 -8.16 11.33 -4.09
N LEU A 64 -7.18 10.66 -4.70
CA LEU A 64 -5.77 10.83 -4.39
C LEU A 64 -5.22 12.21 -4.79
N ASP A 65 -5.86 12.91 -5.74
CA ASP A 65 -5.47 14.27 -6.13
C ASP A 65 -5.94 15.30 -5.08
N LEU A 66 -7.05 14.99 -4.39
CA LEU A 66 -7.68 15.88 -3.40
C LEU A 66 -7.28 15.56 -1.97
N TYR A 67 -6.96 14.31 -1.64
CA TYR A 67 -6.76 13.85 -0.26
C TYR A 67 -5.62 12.84 -0.12
N VAL A 68 -4.97 12.86 1.06
CA VAL A 68 -4.00 11.84 1.43
C VAL A 68 -4.73 10.58 1.91
N CYS A 69 -4.93 9.63 1.01
CA CYS A 69 -5.66 8.40 1.30
C CYS A 69 -4.78 7.34 1.98
N SER A 70 -5.33 6.66 2.97
CA SER A 70 -4.70 5.51 3.65
C SER A 70 -5.77 4.47 4.00
N TYR A 71 -5.37 3.22 4.22
CA TYR A 71 -6.29 2.12 4.51
C TYR A 71 -5.99 1.53 5.88
N THR A 72 -7.03 1.06 6.56
CA THR A 72 -6.91 0.30 7.81
C THR A 72 -7.85 -0.90 7.77
N PRO A 73 -7.43 -2.09 8.26
CA PRO A 73 -8.31 -3.25 8.29
C PRO A 73 -9.41 -3.13 9.34
N THR A 74 -9.17 -2.40 10.42
CA THR A 74 -10.15 -2.13 11.50
C THR A 74 -9.90 -0.77 12.15
N LEU A 75 -10.91 -0.23 12.84
CA LEU A 75 -10.73 0.97 13.67
C LEU A 75 -9.74 0.72 14.83
N SER A 76 -9.79 -0.47 15.44
CA SER A 76 -8.87 -0.87 16.51
C SER A 76 -7.41 -0.88 16.05
N ALA A 77 -7.13 -1.37 14.84
CA ALA A 77 -5.78 -1.35 14.26
C ALA A 77 -5.28 0.09 14.05
N LEU A 78 -6.16 0.99 13.59
CA LEU A 78 -5.83 2.41 13.42
C LEU A 78 -5.52 3.09 14.75
N ILE A 79 -6.34 2.86 15.78
CA ILE A 79 -6.12 3.40 17.13
C ILE A 79 -4.77 2.90 17.70
N GLN A 80 -4.51 1.60 17.61
CA GLN A 80 -3.24 1.01 18.08
C GLN A 80 -2.03 1.58 17.34
N SER A 81 -2.12 1.78 16.02
CA SER A 81 -1.06 2.39 15.21
C SER A 81 -0.73 3.81 15.67
N ARG A 82 -1.76 4.63 15.96
CA ARG A 82 -1.58 6.00 16.45
C ARG A 82 -0.92 6.04 17.83
N ASN A 83 -1.34 5.17 18.75
CA ASN A 83 -0.78 5.12 20.09
C ASN A 83 0.70 4.69 20.10
N ARG A 84 1.11 3.82 19.17
CA ARG A 84 2.52 3.39 19.03
C ARG A 84 3.43 4.48 18.47
N ASN A 85 2.91 5.38 17.62
CA ASN A 85 3.68 6.48 17.04
C ASN A 85 3.96 7.62 18.03
N SER A 86 3.18 7.73 19.12
CA SER A 86 3.38 8.76 20.15
C SER A 86 4.60 8.51 21.04
N ALA A 87 5.11 7.27 21.08
CA ALA A 87 6.37 6.96 21.74
C ALA A 87 7.53 7.45 20.86
N SER A 88 8.16 8.56 21.25
CA SER A 88 9.37 9.12 20.63
C SER A 88 10.36 8.01 20.24
N ARG A 89 10.52 7.77 18.93
CA ARG A 89 11.53 6.86 18.39
C ARG A 89 12.70 7.71 17.91
N SER A 90 13.91 7.38 18.39
CA SER A 90 15.15 8.13 18.20
C SER A 90 15.38 8.58 16.75
N LEU A 91 16.06 9.73 16.61
CA LEU A 91 16.50 10.36 15.37
C LEU A 91 17.67 9.60 14.70
N ASP A 92 17.82 8.30 14.93
CA ASP A 92 18.84 7.52 14.23
C ASP A 92 18.52 7.49 12.72
N ARG A 93 19.58 7.49 11.91
CA ARG A 93 19.46 7.45 10.45
C ARG A 93 18.57 6.26 10.08
N PRO A 94 17.47 6.46 9.34
CA PRO A 94 16.54 5.38 9.03
C PRO A 94 17.26 4.31 8.21
N SER A 95 17.36 3.10 8.75
CA SER A 95 17.92 1.94 8.04
C SER A 95 16.81 1.20 7.29
N ILE A 96 17.11 0.77 6.07
CA ILE A 96 16.19 0.05 5.18
C ILE A 96 16.70 -1.39 5.01
N LEU A 97 15.83 -2.37 5.17
CA LEU A 97 16.03 -3.75 4.73
C LEU A 97 15.59 -3.88 3.28
N LEU A 98 16.45 -4.36 2.38
CA LEU A 98 16.07 -4.65 1.00
C LEU A 98 15.89 -6.14 0.80
N VAL A 99 14.69 -6.53 0.39
CA VAL A 99 14.33 -7.90 0.07
C VAL A 99 14.01 -7.96 -1.41
N ALA A 100 15.07 -8.08 -2.20
CA ALA A 100 15.01 -8.12 -3.65
C ALA A 100 15.46 -9.48 -4.17
N GLN A 101 15.01 -9.82 -5.37
CA GLN A 101 15.52 -10.98 -6.08
C GLN A 101 15.67 -10.66 -7.57
N PRO A 102 16.90 -10.60 -8.09
CA PRO A 102 17.12 -10.51 -9.52
C PRO A 102 16.47 -11.70 -10.22
N ASP A 103 15.50 -11.41 -11.09
CA ASP A 103 14.80 -12.37 -11.93
C ASP A 103 14.73 -11.78 -13.34
N PRO A 104 15.04 -12.53 -14.42
CA PRO A 104 14.91 -12.03 -15.79
C PRO A 104 13.53 -11.49 -16.15
N SER A 105 12.47 -11.95 -15.48
CA SER A 105 11.09 -11.44 -15.61
C SER A 105 10.83 -10.12 -14.88
N LEU A 106 11.75 -9.70 -14.01
CA LEU A 106 11.73 -8.44 -13.25
C LEU A 106 12.97 -7.57 -13.59
N PRO A 107 13.08 -7.07 -14.84
CA PRO A 107 14.33 -6.47 -15.34
C PRO A 107 14.76 -5.19 -14.61
N THR A 108 13.85 -4.52 -13.89
CA THR A 108 14.15 -3.26 -13.18
C THR A 108 14.72 -3.47 -11.78
N VAL A 109 14.56 -4.66 -11.20
CA VAL A 109 14.96 -4.95 -9.81
C VAL A 109 16.48 -4.76 -9.61
N GLY A 110 17.29 -5.10 -10.62
CA GLY A 110 18.73 -4.84 -10.57
C GLY A 110 19.09 -3.36 -10.39
N GLY A 111 18.34 -2.46 -11.03
CA GLY A 111 18.50 -1.02 -10.84
C GLY A 111 17.99 -0.54 -9.48
N GLU A 112 16.89 -1.10 -9.00
CA GLU A 112 16.33 -0.80 -7.67
C GLU A 112 17.33 -1.15 -6.55
N ILE A 113 18.01 -2.29 -6.66
CA ILE A 113 19.06 -2.71 -5.70
C ILE A 113 20.19 -1.69 -5.61
N GLN A 114 20.62 -1.14 -6.76
CA GLN A 114 21.71 -0.15 -6.80
C GLN A 114 21.31 1.18 -6.14
N VAL A 115 20.04 1.58 -6.26
CA VAL A 115 19.55 2.86 -5.74
C VAL A 115 19.26 2.80 -4.24
N VAL A 116 18.69 1.69 -3.74
CA VAL A 116 18.18 1.61 -2.35
C VAL A 116 19.29 1.49 -1.29
N GLN A 117 20.56 1.25 -1.67
CA GLN A 117 21.74 1.22 -0.78
C GLN A 117 21.50 0.46 0.55
N ALA A 118 20.89 -0.71 0.48
CA ALA A 118 20.37 -1.44 1.64
C ALA A 118 20.94 -2.86 1.78
N LEU A 119 20.75 -3.45 2.95
CA LEU A 119 21.15 -4.83 3.26
C LEU A 119 20.24 -5.81 2.52
N GLU A 120 20.83 -6.72 1.75
CA GLU A 120 20.14 -7.77 1.02
C GLU A 120 19.90 -9.00 1.92
N SER A 121 18.66 -9.49 1.97
CA SER A 121 18.33 -10.73 2.66
C SER A 121 17.37 -11.56 1.81
N ALA A 122 17.81 -12.77 1.42
CA ALA A 122 17.04 -13.66 0.54
C ALA A 122 16.23 -14.73 1.29
N THR A 123 16.61 -15.08 2.53
CA THR A 123 15.95 -16.19 3.25
C THR A 123 14.85 -15.70 4.20
N PRO A 124 13.78 -16.49 4.43
CA PRO A 124 12.72 -16.11 5.38
C PRO A 124 13.22 -15.76 6.78
N ALA A 125 14.18 -16.53 7.31
CA ALA A 125 14.72 -16.30 8.64
C ALA A 125 15.46 -14.96 8.75
N ALA A 126 16.29 -14.63 7.75
CA ALA A 126 17.02 -13.36 7.73
C ALA A 126 16.09 -12.16 7.46
N VAL A 127 15.01 -12.33 6.70
CA VAL A 127 13.98 -11.28 6.52
C VAL A 127 13.24 -10.99 7.83
N VAL A 128 12.79 -12.03 8.54
CA VAL A 128 12.08 -11.88 9.83
C VAL A 128 12.97 -11.20 10.87
N ASP A 129 14.22 -11.63 10.96
CA ASP A 129 15.18 -10.99 11.85
C ASP A 129 15.47 -9.53 11.43
N GLY A 130 15.58 -9.26 10.13
CA GLY A 130 15.74 -7.91 9.59
C GLY A 130 14.59 -6.96 9.95
N PHE A 131 13.35 -7.44 10.07
CA PHE A 131 12.21 -6.62 10.53
C PHE A 131 12.38 -6.08 11.96
N LEU A 132 13.15 -6.77 12.81
CA LEU A 132 13.42 -6.32 14.17
C LEU A 132 14.51 -5.24 14.20
N ARG A 133 15.40 -5.23 13.20
CA ARG A 133 16.58 -4.35 13.15
C ARG A 133 16.35 -3.10 12.30
N HIS A 134 15.44 -3.16 11.32
CA HIS A 134 15.22 -2.09 10.35
C HIS A 134 13.85 -1.45 10.49
N ARG A 135 13.79 -0.12 10.29
CA ARG A 135 12.56 0.67 10.39
C ARG A 135 11.71 0.58 9.12
N PHE A 136 12.37 0.36 7.99
CA PHE A 136 11.74 0.26 6.69
C PHE A 136 12.16 -1.03 6.03
N VAL A 137 11.25 -1.63 5.27
CA VAL A 137 11.55 -2.73 4.37
C VAL A 137 11.09 -2.37 2.98
N HIS A 138 11.92 -2.67 1.99
CA HIS A 138 11.61 -2.54 0.58
C HIS A 138 11.60 -3.93 -0.06
N PHE A 139 10.46 -4.33 -0.61
CA PHE A 139 10.31 -5.59 -1.34
C PHE A 139 10.30 -5.31 -2.84
N ALA A 140 11.23 -5.93 -3.57
CA ALA A 140 11.36 -5.82 -5.03
C ALA A 140 11.45 -7.24 -5.62
N ARG A 141 10.31 -7.94 -5.65
CA ARG A 141 10.21 -9.37 -5.99
C ARG A 141 8.78 -9.79 -6.30
N HIS A 142 8.59 -11.04 -6.72
CA HIS A 142 7.27 -11.64 -6.92
C HIS A 142 6.49 -11.79 -5.61
N GLY A 143 5.18 -11.64 -5.72
CA GLY A 143 4.23 -11.90 -4.64
C GLY A 143 2.94 -12.51 -5.19
N THR A 144 2.25 -13.25 -4.34
CA THR A 144 1.04 -13.96 -4.65
C THR A 144 -0.14 -13.36 -3.88
N LEU A 145 -1.27 -13.22 -4.57
CA LEU A 145 -2.54 -12.84 -3.97
C LEU A 145 -3.66 -13.56 -4.73
N GLU A 146 -4.23 -14.60 -4.12
CA GLU A 146 -5.33 -15.35 -4.70
C GLU A 146 -6.68 -14.83 -4.19
N ALA A 147 -7.60 -14.56 -5.13
CA ALA A 147 -8.98 -14.23 -4.77
C ALA A 147 -9.63 -15.40 -4.01
N GLY A 148 -10.24 -15.11 -2.86
CA GLY A 148 -10.88 -16.12 -2.01
C GLY A 148 -9.95 -16.85 -1.05
N LYS A 149 -8.62 -16.68 -1.17
CA LYS A 149 -7.63 -17.20 -0.21
C LYS A 149 -6.67 -16.10 0.28
N PRO A 150 -7.19 -15.06 0.95
CA PRO A 150 -6.38 -13.91 1.34
C PRO A 150 -5.27 -14.26 2.35
N PHE A 151 -5.43 -15.35 3.12
CA PHE A 151 -4.43 -15.81 4.09
C PHE A 151 -3.27 -16.58 3.46
N ASP A 152 -3.39 -16.97 2.19
CA ASP A 152 -2.34 -17.63 1.42
C ASP A 152 -1.50 -16.61 0.62
N ALA A 153 -1.81 -15.32 0.74
CA ALA A 153 -1.05 -14.25 0.11
C ALA A 153 0.33 -14.12 0.75
N GLY A 154 1.35 -13.85 -0.07
CA GLY A 154 2.72 -13.72 0.43
C GLY A 154 3.69 -13.20 -0.60
N PHE A 155 4.93 -12.94 -0.16
CA PHE A 155 6.05 -12.70 -1.05
C PHE A 155 6.81 -14.01 -1.25
N GLU A 156 7.16 -14.32 -2.50
CA GLU A 156 7.87 -15.56 -2.81
C GLU A 156 9.33 -15.40 -2.38
N LEU A 157 9.74 -16.10 -1.31
CA LEU A 157 11.11 -16.15 -0.82
C LEU A 157 11.73 -17.50 -1.20
N TYR A 158 12.90 -17.51 -1.85
CA TYR A 158 13.60 -18.76 -2.13
C TYR A 158 14.55 -19.08 -0.99
N ALA A 159 14.55 -20.32 -0.52
CA ALA A 159 15.66 -20.83 0.25
C ALA A 159 16.89 -20.86 -0.67
N VAL A 160 18.02 -20.32 -0.21
CA VAL A 160 19.31 -20.65 -0.83
C VAL A 160 19.44 -22.17 -0.68
N SER A 161 19.39 -22.90 -1.79
CA SER A 161 19.76 -24.31 -1.80
C SER A 161 21.19 -24.39 -1.27
N ALA A 162 21.36 -25.08 -0.14
CA ALA A 162 22.65 -25.41 0.42
C ALA A 162 23.46 -26.28 -0.56
#